data_AF-A0A2T3PAE6-F1
#
_entry.id   AF-A0A2T3PAE6-F1
#
_cell.length_a   1.000
_cell.length_b   1.000
_cell.length_c   1.000
_cell.angle_alpha   90.00
_cell.angle_beta   90.00
_cell.angle_gamma   90.00
#
_symmetry.space_group_name_H-M   'P 1'
#
loop_
_entity.id
_entity.type
_entity.pdbx_description
1 polymer ?
#
loop_
_entity_poly.entity_id
_entity_poly.type
_entity_poly.pdbx_seq_one_letter_code
_entity_poly.pdbx_strand_id
1 'polypeptide(L)'
;MKIAIYAITLHGAKQAQRLAKTLPFATVFVSDVGQEVFQQNEAQAERLTLPLSNFMAQRFSEYDHHICFFATGIVSRMIAPLMVDKRTDPGVICIDDHAYFVIPMLSGHRGGANALACRVAELLAATPVVTTASDVAGSLSVDMLGAAFGWQLAPECEQAITSVSAAVVNEKPVLIVQRAGQQNWWREKRSMPANLICHPKLAATQLATISPEVWDGLVLICDQKIPEGYADWQSKCVLWRPKSLVLGIGCDRNTPAHVIKQGLQTFLDEHNLAAESVAALSSIALKADEAGIHAISQRQQTPFVTFEASQLADVEGIENPSEFVKKITGVSSVAEAAALKKSGSNRLLVPKWKYKQDGFNMTLACARIPADEAMAKKKWKNWLGEHCHINAHGNEVVKGYQCKPKHVDLNRPMLYHRHHVLVCEGGRCAKEGSRNLAHHLRTYLKTLGLSEGENRIKISRTHCAGTCRNRAALVIYERLASHETPINNGLWLRNIDALTEENWQQLFLALKTRTPLQQVLAEGFFAPIEDAQIEQCQ
;
A
#
# COMPACT_ATOMS: atom_id res chain seq x y z
N MET A 1 -15.07 5.35 11.30
CA MET A 1 -14.06 4.65 12.09
C MET A 1 -13.99 5.29 13.46
N LYS A 2 -14.37 4.56 14.51
CA LYS A 2 -14.31 4.96 15.92
C LYS A 2 -13.03 4.44 16.56
N ILE A 3 -12.26 5.30 17.22
CA ILE A 3 -11.02 4.92 17.91
C ILE A 3 -11.14 5.23 19.40
N ALA A 4 -10.75 4.28 20.24
CA ALA A 4 -10.58 4.49 21.67
C ALA A 4 -9.09 4.48 22.05
N ILE A 5 -8.64 5.46 22.83
CA ILE A 5 -7.28 5.56 23.36
C ILE A 5 -7.33 5.39 24.86
N TYR A 6 -6.50 4.50 25.42
CA TYR A 6 -6.47 4.22 26.85
C TYR A 6 -5.07 4.46 27.43
N ALA A 7 -4.99 5.16 28.56
CA ALA A 7 -3.77 5.34 29.31
C ALA A 7 -4.01 5.28 30.82
N ILE A 8 -3.14 4.58 31.56
CA ILE A 8 -3.25 4.41 33.02
C ILE A 8 -2.12 5.10 33.80
N THR A 9 -1.07 5.54 33.11
CA THR A 9 0.11 6.19 33.65
C THR A 9 0.15 7.66 33.24
N LEU A 10 0.96 8.45 33.96
CA LEU A 10 1.18 9.87 33.63
C LEU A 10 1.84 10.06 32.24
N HIS A 11 2.86 9.28 31.91
CA HIS A 11 3.54 9.39 30.61
C HIS A 11 2.65 8.91 29.47
N GLY A 12 2.01 7.76 29.61
CA GLY A 12 0.99 7.29 28.68
C GLY A 12 -0.11 8.34 28.44
N ALA A 13 -0.59 9.03 29.47
CA ALA A 13 -1.58 10.10 29.32
C ALA A 13 -1.04 11.30 28.50
N LYS A 14 0.22 11.70 28.70
CA LYS A 14 0.87 12.73 27.88
C LYS A 14 0.97 12.32 26.40
N GLN A 15 1.32 11.06 26.13
CA GLN A 15 1.38 10.54 24.76
C GLN A 15 -0.01 10.43 24.13
N ALA A 16 -1.01 9.97 24.89
CA ALA A 16 -2.41 9.94 24.46
C ALA A 16 -2.93 11.34 24.10
N GLN A 17 -2.59 12.36 24.90
CA GLN A 17 -2.93 13.75 24.61
C GLN A 17 -2.29 14.24 23.31
N ARG A 18 -1.01 13.94 23.10
CA ARG A 18 -0.30 14.28 21.86
C ARG A 18 -0.98 13.63 20.65
N LEU A 19 -1.38 12.37 20.77
CA LEU A 19 -2.05 11.63 19.71
C LEU A 19 -3.46 12.19 19.43
N ALA A 20 -4.21 12.53 20.48
CA ALA A 20 -5.55 13.11 20.37
C ALA A 20 -5.59 14.43 19.58
N LYS A 21 -4.55 15.26 19.66
CA LYS A 21 -4.41 16.48 18.84
C LYS A 21 -4.41 16.18 17.34
N THR A 22 -3.85 15.02 16.95
CA THR A 22 -3.77 14.58 15.55
C THR A 22 -4.92 13.66 15.12
N LEU A 23 -5.60 13.06 16.10
CA LEU A 23 -6.77 12.20 15.92
C LEU A 23 -7.97 12.80 16.68
N PRO A 24 -8.54 13.93 16.22
CA PRO A 24 -9.57 14.67 16.96
C PRO A 24 -10.90 13.91 17.11
N PHE A 25 -11.07 12.80 16.39
CA PHE A 25 -12.23 11.91 16.44
C PHE A 25 -12.05 10.72 17.38
N ALA A 26 -10.91 10.59 18.05
CA ALA A 26 -10.64 9.51 18.99
C ALA A 26 -11.18 9.86 20.39
N THR A 27 -11.86 8.90 21.02
CA THR A 27 -12.28 9.02 22.42
C THR A 27 -11.11 8.63 23.32
N VAL A 28 -10.71 9.50 24.24
CA VAL A 28 -9.57 9.26 25.14
C VAL A 28 -10.06 8.91 26.53
N PHE A 29 -9.57 7.81 27.08
CA PHE A 29 -9.84 7.31 28.41
C PHE A 29 -8.57 7.31 29.25
N VAL A 30 -8.54 8.07 30.34
CA VAL A 30 -7.37 8.17 31.23
C VAL A 30 -7.73 7.89 32.69
N SER A 31 -6.79 7.28 33.42
CA SER A 31 -6.88 7.14 34.88
C SER A 31 -6.86 8.50 35.58
N ASP A 32 -7.14 8.52 36.89
CA ASP A 32 -7.16 9.76 37.68
C ASP A 32 -5.86 10.58 37.55
N VAL A 33 -4.71 9.91 37.50
CA VAL A 33 -3.40 10.55 37.30
C VAL A 33 -3.30 11.25 35.94
N GLY A 34 -3.96 10.70 34.90
CA GLY A 34 -3.98 11.30 33.58
C GLY A 34 -4.96 12.45 33.44
N GLN A 35 -6.01 12.52 34.27
CA GLN A 35 -7.02 13.59 34.22
C GLN A 35 -6.39 14.98 34.46
N GLU A 36 -5.43 15.07 35.39
CA GLU A 36 -4.70 16.30 35.67
C GLU A 36 -3.96 16.87 34.44
N VAL A 37 -3.39 15.99 33.60
CA VAL A 37 -2.67 16.37 32.37
C VAL A 37 -3.61 16.99 31.34
N PHE A 38 -4.84 16.49 31.26
CA PHE A 38 -5.83 16.94 30.28
C PHE A 38 -6.53 18.23 30.70
N GLN A 39 -6.80 18.40 32.00
CA GLN A 39 -7.36 19.63 32.56
C GLN A 39 -6.47 20.86 32.33
N GLN A 40 -5.14 20.70 32.42
CA GLN A 40 -4.18 21.78 32.20
C GLN A 40 -4.10 22.30 30.76
N ASN A 41 -4.61 21.53 29.78
CA ASN A 41 -4.40 21.79 28.35
C ASN A 41 -5.71 21.92 27.56
N GLU A 42 -6.85 22.13 28.24
CA GLU A 42 -8.19 22.24 27.63
C GLU A 42 -8.58 21.06 26.72
N ALA A 43 -7.98 19.88 26.95
CA ALA A 43 -8.25 18.68 26.17
C ALA A 43 -9.29 17.80 26.89
N GLN A 44 -10.25 17.25 26.14
CA GLN A 44 -11.27 16.36 26.70
C GLN A 44 -10.74 14.92 26.81
N ALA A 45 -10.87 14.32 28.00
CA ALA A 45 -10.67 12.89 28.22
C ALA A 45 -11.68 12.36 29.23
N GLU A 46 -12.23 11.18 28.95
CA GLU A 46 -13.12 10.47 29.85
C GLU A 46 -12.36 9.71 30.93
N ARG A 47 -13.00 9.55 32.10
CA ARG A 47 -12.40 8.84 33.23
C ARG A 47 -12.43 7.34 32.98
N LEU A 48 -11.26 6.71 33.07
CA LEU A 48 -11.08 5.27 33.04
C LEU A 48 -11.22 4.71 34.46
N THR A 49 -12.11 3.74 34.65
CA THR A 49 -12.34 3.09 35.94
C THR A 49 -11.79 1.66 35.98
N LEU A 50 -11.41 1.19 37.17
CA LEU A 50 -10.96 -0.18 37.40
C LEU A 50 -12.13 -1.10 37.81
N PRO A 51 -12.09 -2.41 37.50
CA PRO A 51 -11.02 -3.13 36.79
C PRO A 51 -10.96 -2.82 35.29
N LEU A 52 -9.74 -2.59 34.76
CA LEU A 52 -9.51 -2.20 33.38
C LEU A 52 -10.07 -3.20 32.36
N SER A 53 -10.02 -4.50 32.68
CA SER A 53 -10.59 -5.57 31.85
C SER A 53 -12.09 -5.37 31.62
N ASN A 54 -12.85 -5.03 32.66
CA ASN A 54 -14.29 -4.83 32.56
C ASN A 54 -14.62 -3.55 31.80
N PHE A 55 -13.84 -2.49 32.05
CA PHE A 55 -13.99 -1.21 31.35
C PHE A 55 -13.81 -1.35 29.84
N MET A 56 -12.76 -2.08 29.42
CA MET A 56 -12.48 -2.35 28.02
C MET A 56 -13.51 -3.32 27.42
N ALA A 57 -13.90 -4.37 28.13
CA ALA A 57 -14.85 -5.36 27.64
C ALA A 57 -16.19 -4.75 27.19
N GLN A 58 -16.72 -3.79 27.97
CA GLN A 58 -17.96 -3.09 27.63
C GLN A 58 -17.87 -2.28 26.32
N ARG A 59 -16.66 -1.84 25.95
CA ARG A 59 -16.41 -0.95 24.81
C ARG A 59 -15.79 -1.66 23.63
N PHE A 60 -15.41 -2.93 23.76
CA PHE A 60 -14.60 -3.63 22.78
C PHE A 60 -15.28 -3.70 21.40
N SER A 61 -16.59 -3.94 21.37
CA SER A 61 -17.36 -3.95 20.12
C SER A 61 -17.89 -2.57 19.69
N GLU A 62 -17.77 -1.54 20.53
CA GLU A 62 -18.28 -0.20 20.24
C GLU A 62 -17.33 0.63 19.36
N TYR A 63 -16.04 0.26 19.35
CA TYR A 63 -14.97 0.93 18.65
C TYR A 63 -14.36 0.02 17.60
N ASP A 64 -13.93 0.59 16.48
CA ASP A 64 -13.27 -0.16 15.42
C ASP A 64 -11.79 -0.44 15.78
N HIS A 65 -11.19 0.45 16.59
CA HIS A 65 -9.79 0.31 17.02
C HIS A 65 -9.56 0.75 18.47
N HIS A 66 -8.63 0.07 19.14
CA HIS A 66 -8.19 0.35 20.50
C HIS A 66 -6.67 0.61 20.54
N ILE A 67 -6.28 1.77 21.06
CA ILE A 67 -4.88 2.18 21.26
C ILE A 67 -4.57 2.13 22.76
N CYS A 68 -3.69 1.23 23.15
CA CYS A 68 -3.44 0.89 24.54
C CYS A 68 -2.03 1.32 24.97
N PHE A 69 -1.89 2.37 25.78
CA PHE A 69 -0.62 2.76 26.41
C PHE A 69 -0.33 1.89 27.64
N PHE A 70 -0.12 0.59 27.42
CA PHE A 70 0.02 -0.45 28.44
C PHE A 70 1.21 -1.37 28.14
N ALA A 71 1.57 -2.21 29.11
CA ALA A 71 2.42 -3.36 28.82
C ALA A 71 1.64 -4.39 27.98
N THR A 72 2.31 -5.01 27.00
CA THR A 72 1.71 -6.01 26.09
C THR A 72 1.01 -7.13 26.84
N GLY A 73 1.61 -7.63 27.93
CA GLY A 73 1.02 -8.69 28.76
C GLY A 73 -0.31 -8.31 29.42
N ILE A 74 -0.56 -7.02 29.70
CA ILE A 74 -1.85 -6.54 30.19
C ILE A 74 -2.87 -6.58 29.05
N VAL A 75 -2.52 -6.03 27.88
CA VAL A 75 -3.38 -6.03 26.69
C VAL A 75 -3.78 -7.45 26.31
N SER A 76 -2.82 -8.37 26.19
CA SER A 76 -3.08 -9.77 25.84
C SER A 76 -4.09 -10.44 26.77
N ARG A 77 -3.94 -10.27 28.09
CA ARG A 77 -4.86 -10.88 29.07
C ARG A 77 -6.26 -10.27 29.02
N MET A 78 -6.38 -8.98 28.74
CA MET A 78 -7.67 -8.30 28.67
C MET A 78 -8.45 -8.65 27.40
N ILE A 79 -7.78 -8.73 26.26
CA ILE A 79 -8.44 -9.02 24.98
C ILE A 79 -8.69 -10.52 24.81
N ALA A 80 -7.87 -11.39 25.42
CA ALA A 80 -7.99 -12.85 25.27
C ALA A 80 -9.43 -13.40 25.44
N PRO A 81 -10.20 -13.04 26.48
CA PRO A 81 -11.58 -13.51 26.64
C PRO A 81 -12.60 -12.82 25.72
N LEU A 82 -12.20 -11.77 24.98
CA LEU A 82 -13.08 -10.97 24.12
C LEU A 82 -12.95 -11.29 22.63
N MET A 83 -11.89 -12.02 22.23
CA MET A 83 -11.65 -12.40 20.85
C MET A 83 -12.71 -13.40 20.39
N VAL A 84 -13.36 -13.10 19.27
CA VAL A 84 -14.39 -13.97 18.68
C VAL A 84 -13.93 -14.40 17.30
N ASP A 85 -13.62 -13.43 16.44
CA ASP A 85 -13.28 -13.70 15.05
C ASP A 85 -12.44 -12.56 14.47
N LYS A 86 -11.28 -12.89 13.88
CA LYS A 86 -10.36 -11.94 13.23
C LYS A 86 -10.98 -11.02 12.16
N ARG A 87 -12.20 -11.32 11.70
CA ARG A 87 -12.96 -10.56 10.71
C ARG A 87 -13.80 -9.45 11.34
N THR A 88 -14.27 -9.66 12.56
CA THR A 88 -15.17 -8.75 13.28
C THR A 88 -14.51 -8.09 14.48
N ASP A 89 -13.48 -8.74 15.03
CA ASP A 89 -12.74 -8.23 16.17
C ASP A 89 -12.04 -6.91 15.79
N PRO A 90 -12.09 -5.89 16.68
CA PRO A 90 -11.51 -4.59 16.43
C PRO A 90 -9.97 -4.66 16.32
N GLY A 91 -9.39 -3.67 15.66
CA GLY A 91 -7.94 -3.51 15.62
C GLY A 91 -7.39 -3.08 16.97
N VAL A 92 -6.47 -3.84 17.57
CA VAL A 92 -5.85 -3.46 18.86
C VAL A 92 -4.37 -3.22 18.66
N ILE A 93 -3.88 -2.06 19.09
CA ILE A 93 -2.45 -1.73 19.15
C ILE A 93 -2.03 -1.44 20.60
N CYS A 94 -0.83 -1.88 20.94
CA CYS A 94 -0.18 -1.66 22.22
C CYS A 94 1.01 -0.71 22.03
N ILE A 95 1.17 0.26 22.92
CA ILE A 95 2.26 1.24 22.92
C ILE A 95 2.87 1.23 24.32
N ASP A 96 4.19 1.14 24.42
CA ASP A 96 4.87 1.24 25.71
C ASP A 96 4.77 2.68 26.28
N ASP A 97 5.02 2.82 27.57
CA ASP A 97 4.81 4.09 28.30
C ASP A 97 5.61 5.27 27.73
N HIS A 98 6.76 4.99 27.11
CA HIS A 98 7.62 6.00 26.49
C HIS A 98 7.39 6.17 24.99
N ALA A 99 6.48 5.39 24.39
CA ALA A 99 6.20 5.36 22.96
C ALA A 99 7.45 5.07 22.11
N TYR A 100 8.28 4.12 22.52
CA TYR A 100 9.36 3.60 21.68
C TYR A 100 8.87 2.64 20.61
N PHE A 101 7.84 1.85 20.92
CA PHE A 101 7.29 0.80 20.09
C PHE A 101 5.78 0.90 19.96
N VAL A 102 5.29 0.66 18.75
CA VAL A 102 3.85 0.51 18.48
C VAL A 102 3.61 -0.88 17.91
N ILE A 103 2.92 -1.71 18.69
CA ILE A 103 2.83 -3.15 18.48
C ILE A 103 1.37 -3.50 18.16
N PRO A 104 1.03 -3.90 16.93
CA PRO A 104 -0.29 -4.45 16.63
C PRO A 104 -0.47 -5.79 17.35
N MET A 105 -1.54 -5.91 18.12
CA MET A 105 -1.84 -7.07 18.98
C MET A 105 -3.00 -7.93 18.45
N LEU A 106 -3.98 -7.32 17.77
CA LEU A 106 -5.17 -8.02 17.26
C LEU A 106 -5.65 -7.39 15.96
N SER A 107 -6.19 -8.23 15.08
CA SER A 107 -6.76 -7.82 13.77
C SER A 107 -5.81 -6.94 12.95
N GLY A 108 -4.53 -7.35 12.90
CA GLY A 108 -3.45 -6.66 12.18
C GLY A 108 -3.82 -6.29 10.74
N HIS A 109 -4.45 -7.23 10.04
CA HIS A 109 -4.69 -7.13 8.61
C HIS A 109 -6.05 -6.50 8.27
N ARG A 110 -7.13 -7.29 8.21
CA ARG A 110 -8.49 -6.81 7.91
C ARG A 110 -8.99 -5.75 8.89
N GLY A 111 -8.72 -5.91 10.19
CA GLY A 111 -9.12 -4.93 11.20
C GLY A 111 -8.19 -3.72 11.30
N GLY A 112 -7.20 -3.58 10.40
CA GLY A 112 -6.44 -2.35 10.22
C GLY A 112 -5.38 -2.05 11.27
N ALA A 113 -5.13 -2.93 12.25
CA ALA A 113 -4.20 -2.63 13.33
C ALA A 113 -2.74 -2.45 12.87
N ASN A 114 -2.28 -3.14 11.81
CA ASN A 114 -0.93 -2.94 11.25
C ASN A 114 -0.81 -1.55 10.64
N ALA A 115 -1.79 -1.15 9.82
CA ALA A 115 -1.80 0.18 9.21
C ALA A 115 -1.91 1.29 10.26
N LEU A 116 -2.74 1.10 11.29
CA LEU A 116 -2.85 2.03 12.41
C LEU A 116 -1.53 2.09 13.20
N ALA A 117 -0.88 0.95 13.44
CA ALA A 117 0.39 0.90 14.16
C ALA A 117 1.48 1.70 13.43
N CYS A 118 1.63 1.52 12.12
CA CYS A 118 2.57 2.31 11.31
C CYS A 118 2.26 3.81 11.38
N ARG A 119 1.00 4.19 11.22
CA ARG A 119 0.59 5.60 11.27
C ARG A 119 0.82 6.23 12.66
N VAL A 120 0.46 5.52 13.72
CA VAL A 120 0.65 6.01 15.09
C VAL A 120 2.13 6.07 15.44
N ALA A 121 2.94 5.13 14.94
CA ALA A 121 4.39 5.18 15.10
C ALA A 121 5.00 6.43 14.46
N GLU A 122 4.58 6.79 13.23
CA GLU A 122 5.01 8.04 12.60
C GLU A 122 4.62 9.28 13.42
N LEU A 123 3.39 9.33 13.97
CA LEU A 123 2.90 10.47 14.75
C LEU A 123 3.65 10.66 16.09
N LEU A 124 4.02 9.54 16.73
CA LEU A 124 4.72 9.55 18.01
C LEU A 124 6.25 9.58 17.85
N ALA A 125 6.77 9.41 16.63
CA ALA A 125 8.18 9.14 16.34
C ALA A 125 8.68 7.84 17.01
N ALA A 126 7.84 6.81 16.99
CA ALA A 126 8.09 5.48 17.52
C ALA A 126 8.46 4.48 16.41
N THR A 127 8.85 3.26 16.80
CA THR A 127 9.11 2.15 15.87
C THR A 127 7.90 1.21 15.79
N PRO A 128 7.28 0.99 14.61
CA PRO A 128 6.23 -0.01 14.49
C PRO A 128 6.82 -1.42 14.50
N VAL A 129 6.22 -2.33 15.26
CA VAL A 129 6.66 -3.74 15.38
C VAL A 129 5.65 -4.66 14.68
N VAL A 130 5.56 -4.54 13.36
CA VAL A 130 4.68 -5.39 12.54
C VAL A 130 5.35 -6.74 12.29
N THR A 131 4.67 -7.82 12.67
CA THR A 131 5.20 -9.20 12.58
C THR A 131 4.50 -10.06 11.53
N THR A 132 3.44 -9.55 10.89
CA THR A 132 2.67 -10.29 9.90
C THR A 132 3.52 -10.61 8.67
N ALA A 133 3.60 -11.89 8.29
CA ALA A 133 4.55 -12.38 7.28
C ALA A 133 4.39 -11.70 5.90
N SER A 134 3.15 -11.43 5.45
CA SER A 134 2.90 -10.73 4.19
C SER A 134 3.39 -9.28 4.21
N ASP A 135 3.17 -8.58 5.32
CA ASP A 135 3.66 -7.20 5.51
C ASP A 135 5.19 -7.14 5.59
N VAL A 136 5.83 -8.06 6.31
CA VAL A 136 7.30 -8.13 6.44
C VAL A 136 7.96 -8.52 5.11
N ALA A 137 7.36 -9.47 4.37
CA ALA A 137 7.86 -9.89 3.06
C ALA A 137 7.63 -8.81 1.97
N GLY A 138 6.77 -7.81 2.22
CA GLY A 138 6.32 -6.87 1.19
C GLY A 138 5.64 -7.57 0.01
N SER A 139 4.98 -8.70 0.28
CA SER A 139 4.30 -9.52 -0.72
C SER A 139 2.81 -9.12 -0.83
N LEU A 140 2.11 -9.65 -1.84
CA LEU A 140 0.70 -9.30 -2.04
C LEU A 140 -0.16 -9.84 -0.90
N SER A 141 -0.83 -8.93 -0.19
CA SER A 141 -1.84 -9.35 0.75
C SER A 141 -3.20 -9.53 0.08
N VAL A 142 -3.54 -10.79 -0.19
CA VAL A 142 -4.66 -11.17 -1.07
C VAL A 142 -6.02 -10.75 -0.53
N ASP A 143 -6.15 -10.56 0.77
CA ASP A 143 -7.37 -10.16 1.48
C ASP A 143 -7.44 -8.65 1.79
N MET A 144 -6.43 -7.84 1.41
CA MET A 144 -6.48 -6.37 1.57
C MET A 144 -6.19 -5.57 0.30
N LEU A 145 -5.76 -6.18 -0.80
CA LEU A 145 -5.37 -5.46 -2.03
C LEU A 145 -6.43 -4.46 -2.54
N GLY A 146 -7.71 -4.77 -2.39
CA GLY A 146 -8.82 -3.94 -2.84
C GLY A 146 -9.40 -2.99 -1.78
N ALA A 147 -9.02 -3.13 -0.51
CA ALA A 147 -9.68 -2.46 0.61
C ALA A 147 -9.63 -0.94 0.50
N ALA A 148 -8.50 -0.38 0.07
CA ALA A 148 -8.32 1.06 -0.07
C ALA A 148 -9.12 1.69 -1.23
N PHE A 149 -9.74 0.88 -2.09
CA PHE A 149 -10.67 1.31 -3.14
C PHE A 149 -12.13 0.99 -2.81
N GLY A 150 -12.39 0.50 -1.59
CA GLY A 150 -13.72 0.06 -1.17
C GLY A 150 -14.18 -1.23 -1.85
N TRP A 151 -13.27 -2.03 -2.40
CA TRP A 151 -13.62 -3.33 -2.94
C TRP A 151 -14.02 -4.27 -1.81
N GLN A 152 -14.84 -5.26 -2.13
CA GLN A 152 -15.32 -6.25 -1.16
C GLN A 152 -14.88 -7.64 -1.60
N LEU A 153 -14.53 -8.50 -0.66
CA LEU A 153 -14.31 -9.92 -0.94
C LEU A 153 -15.66 -10.60 -1.08
N ALA A 154 -15.78 -11.45 -2.10
CA ALA A 154 -16.98 -12.24 -2.31
C ALA A 154 -17.08 -13.28 -1.17
N PRO A 155 -18.23 -13.44 -0.50
CA PRO A 155 -18.36 -14.38 0.63
C PRO A 155 -17.95 -15.81 0.28
N GLU A 156 -18.09 -16.20 -0.98
CA GLU A 156 -17.82 -17.54 -1.48
C GLU A 156 -16.32 -17.89 -1.52
N CYS A 157 -15.42 -16.89 -1.51
CA CYS A 157 -13.98 -17.14 -1.56
C CYS A 157 -13.30 -17.31 -0.19
N GLU A 158 -14.06 -17.19 0.91
CA GLU A 158 -13.49 -17.13 2.26
C GLU A 158 -12.61 -18.35 2.60
N GLN A 159 -13.00 -19.54 2.17
CA GLN A 159 -12.25 -20.78 2.40
C GLN A 159 -10.89 -20.80 1.69
N ALA A 160 -10.75 -20.07 0.58
CA ALA A 160 -9.53 -20.03 -0.22
C ALA A 160 -8.52 -18.97 0.25
N ILE A 161 -8.92 -18.00 1.07
CA ILE A 161 -8.05 -16.87 1.46
C ILE A 161 -6.78 -17.37 2.14
N THR A 162 -6.90 -18.29 3.10
CA THR A 162 -5.75 -18.80 3.86
C THR A 162 -4.78 -19.57 2.97
N SER A 163 -5.28 -20.43 2.08
CA SER A 163 -4.44 -21.23 1.18
C SER A 163 -3.73 -20.37 0.15
N VAL A 164 -4.43 -19.40 -0.45
CA VAL A 164 -3.83 -18.48 -1.42
C VAL A 164 -2.85 -17.52 -0.74
N SER A 165 -3.15 -17.03 0.47
CA SER A 165 -2.19 -16.23 1.26
C SER A 165 -0.90 -17.02 1.54
N ALA A 166 -1.04 -18.29 1.92
CA ALA A 166 0.09 -19.17 2.13
C ALA A 166 0.88 -19.41 0.83
N ALA A 167 0.22 -19.53 -0.32
CA ALA A 167 0.88 -19.64 -1.61
C ALA A 167 1.71 -18.40 -1.93
N VAL A 168 1.18 -17.19 -1.67
CA VAL A 168 1.93 -15.94 -1.86
C VAL A 168 3.15 -15.85 -0.93
N VAL A 169 2.98 -16.16 0.36
CA VAL A 169 4.07 -16.10 1.35
C VAL A 169 5.17 -17.14 1.06
N ASN A 170 4.80 -18.33 0.59
CA ASN A 170 5.74 -19.39 0.23
C ASN A 170 6.25 -19.29 -1.21
N GLU A 171 6.12 -18.12 -1.85
CA GLU A 171 6.63 -17.83 -3.20
C GLU A 171 6.13 -18.80 -4.30
N LYS A 172 4.96 -19.40 -4.09
CA LYS A 172 4.35 -20.31 -5.05
C LYS A 172 3.65 -19.54 -6.18
N PRO A 173 3.44 -20.17 -7.37
CA PRO A 173 2.75 -19.53 -8.48
C PRO A 173 1.30 -19.14 -8.14
N VAL A 174 1.02 -17.84 -8.16
CA VAL A 174 -0.32 -17.28 -7.97
C VAL A 174 -0.68 -16.42 -9.18
N LEU A 175 -1.82 -16.73 -9.78
CA LEU A 175 -2.34 -16.01 -10.93
C LEU A 175 -3.17 -14.80 -10.46
N ILE A 176 -3.01 -13.65 -11.11
CA ILE A 176 -3.84 -12.47 -10.87
C ILE A 176 -4.57 -12.10 -12.17
N VAL A 177 -5.91 -12.13 -12.11
CA VAL A 177 -6.79 -11.79 -13.23
C VAL A 177 -7.66 -10.62 -12.84
N GLN A 178 -7.49 -9.50 -13.53
CA GLN A 178 -8.31 -8.30 -13.32
C GLN A 178 -9.19 -8.02 -14.54
N ARG A 179 -10.51 -8.05 -14.35
CA ARG A 179 -11.52 -7.73 -15.38
C ARG A 179 -12.16 -6.36 -15.19
N ALA A 180 -12.11 -5.80 -13.98
CA ALA A 180 -12.69 -4.50 -13.65
C ALA A 180 -11.95 -3.82 -12.48
N GLY A 181 -12.31 -2.58 -12.17
CA GLY A 181 -11.76 -1.81 -11.05
C GLY A 181 -10.46 -1.09 -11.36
N GLN A 182 -9.99 -0.31 -10.39
CA GLN A 182 -8.73 0.45 -10.44
C GLN A 182 -7.52 -0.48 -10.58
N GLN A 183 -6.48 -0.08 -11.32
CA GLN A 183 -5.28 -0.91 -11.56
C GLN A 183 -4.10 -0.56 -10.63
N ASN A 184 -4.17 0.54 -9.89
CA ASN A 184 -3.11 1.04 -9.02
C ASN A 184 -3.17 0.46 -7.59
N TRP A 185 -3.64 -0.78 -7.45
CA TRP A 185 -3.68 -1.49 -6.17
C TRP A 185 -2.33 -2.00 -5.72
N TRP A 186 -1.40 -2.24 -6.65
CA TRP A 186 0.00 -2.46 -6.29
C TRP A 186 0.65 -1.12 -5.90
N ARG A 187 0.71 -0.85 -4.59
CA ARG A 187 1.21 0.41 -4.03
C ARG A 187 2.67 0.38 -3.63
N GLU A 188 3.27 -0.82 -3.60
CA GLU A 188 4.67 -0.97 -3.24
C GLU A 188 5.56 -0.28 -4.28
N LYS A 189 6.54 0.50 -3.80
CA LYS A 189 7.60 1.08 -4.66
C LYS A 189 8.55 0.01 -5.25
N ARG A 190 8.25 -1.27 -5.01
CA ARG A 190 9.01 -2.44 -5.43
C ARG A 190 8.32 -3.13 -6.60
N SER A 191 9.09 -3.81 -7.43
CA SER A 191 8.53 -4.69 -8.46
C SER A 191 7.73 -5.81 -7.82
N MET A 192 6.64 -6.20 -8.48
CA MET A 192 5.83 -7.35 -8.06
C MET A 192 6.69 -8.61 -8.02
N PRO A 193 6.59 -9.45 -6.98
CA PRO A 193 7.29 -10.74 -6.90
C PRO A 193 7.06 -11.61 -8.14
N ALA A 194 8.08 -12.34 -8.58
CA ALA A 194 8.05 -13.11 -9.82
C ALA A 194 7.03 -14.27 -9.80
N ASN A 195 6.68 -14.77 -8.62
CA ASN A 195 5.67 -15.80 -8.43
C ASN A 195 4.23 -15.28 -8.60
N LEU A 196 4.03 -13.96 -8.60
CA LEU A 196 2.75 -13.33 -8.85
C LEU A 196 2.64 -12.94 -10.32
N ILE A 197 1.81 -13.66 -11.06
CA ILE A 197 1.71 -13.49 -12.50
C ILE A 197 0.46 -12.68 -12.82
N CYS A 198 0.65 -11.38 -13.04
CA CYS A 198 -0.35 -10.52 -13.66
C CYS A 198 -0.27 -10.68 -15.17
N HIS A 199 -1.23 -11.37 -15.78
CA HIS A 199 -1.20 -11.55 -17.23
C HIS A 199 -2.16 -10.55 -17.91
N PRO A 200 -1.66 -9.48 -18.55
CA PRO A 200 -2.52 -8.47 -19.18
C PRO A 200 -3.37 -9.03 -20.32
N LYS A 201 -2.94 -10.12 -20.97
CA LYS A 201 -3.74 -10.80 -22.01
C LYS A 201 -4.83 -11.73 -21.45
N LEU A 202 -4.75 -12.15 -20.18
CA LEU A 202 -5.79 -13.01 -19.56
C LEU A 202 -7.00 -12.22 -19.06
N ALA A 203 -6.92 -10.89 -18.98
CA ALA A 203 -8.11 -10.05 -18.78
C ALA A 203 -9.18 -10.28 -19.87
N ALA A 204 -8.75 -10.71 -21.07
CA ALA A 204 -9.59 -11.11 -22.18
C ALA A 204 -9.74 -12.64 -22.37
N THR A 205 -9.04 -13.46 -21.58
CA THR A 205 -9.07 -14.92 -21.70
C THR A 205 -10.09 -15.49 -20.71
N GLN A 206 -10.87 -16.48 -21.15
CA GLN A 206 -11.84 -17.17 -20.30
C GLN A 206 -11.07 -17.98 -19.25
N LEU A 207 -11.46 -17.86 -17.97
CA LEU A 207 -10.84 -18.66 -16.89
C LEU A 207 -10.94 -20.16 -17.18
N ALA A 208 -11.97 -20.58 -17.91
CA ALA A 208 -12.18 -21.95 -18.36
C ALA A 208 -11.05 -22.52 -19.25
N THR A 209 -10.23 -21.68 -19.88
CA THR A 209 -9.11 -22.15 -20.71
C THR A 209 -7.81 -22.29 -19.91
N ILE A 210 -7.82 -21.97 -18.62
CA ILE A 210 -6.64 -22.01 -17.77
C ILE A 210 -6.76 -23.21 -16.83
N SER A 211 -5.88 -24.19 -17.02
CA SER A 211 -5.72 -25.34 -16.14
C SER A 211 -5.41 -24.91 -14.71
N PRO A 212 -6.33 -25.10 -13.75
CA PRO A 212 -6.10 -24.68 -12.38
C PRO A 212 -4.92 -25.39 -11.72
N GLU A 213 -4.68 -26.67 -12.04
CA GLU A 213 -3.63 -27.53 -11.50
C GLU A 213 -2.20 -26.98 -11.59
N VAL A 214 -1.94 -26.03 -12.50
CA VAL A 214 -0.62 -25.38 -12.64
C VAL A 214 -0.38 -24.30 -11.57
N TRP A 215 -1.44 -23.89 -10.88
CA TRP A 215 -1.44 -22.74 -9.97
C TRP A 215 -1.84 -23.13 -8.55
N ASP A 216 -1.10 -22.60 -7.58
CA ASP A 216 -1.39 -22.76 -6.16
C ASP A 216 -2.43 -21.74 -5.67
N GLY A 217 -2.77 -20.72 -6.48
CA GLY A 217 -3.83 -19.77 -6.16
C GLY A 217 -4.20 -18.85 -7.31
N LEU A 218 -5.40 -18.27 -7.20
CA LEU A 218 -5.94 -17.24 -8.09
C LEU A 218 -6.42 -16.05 -7.25
N VAL A 219 -6.08 -14.85 -7.69
CA VAL A 219 -6.72 -13.60 -7.26
C VAL A 219 -7.52 -13.08 -8.45
N LEU A 220 -8.84 -13.08 -8.34
CA LEU A 220 -9.75 -12.65 -9.39
C LEU A 220 -10.46 -11.36 -8.98
N ILE A 221 -10.35 -10.31 -9.81
CA ILE A 221 -11.03 -9.04 -9.59
C ILE A 221 -12.09 -8.88 -10.68
N CYS A 222 -13.36 -9.05 -10.32
CA CYS A 222 -14.45 -9.17 -11.28
C CYS A 222 -15.79 -8.66 -10.72
N ASP A 223 -16.54 -7.96 -11.57
CA ASP A 223 -17.86 -7.42 -11.26
C ASP A 223 -19.02 -8.32 -11.72
N GLN A 224 -18.73 -9.50 -12.26
CA GLN A 224 -19.74 -10.51 -12.59
C GLN A 224 -20.11 -11.35 -11.37
N LYS A 225 -21.40 -11.59 -11.12
CA LYS A 225 -21.87 -12.39 -9.98
C LYS A 225 -21.27 -13.80 -10.00
N ILE A 226 -21.34 -14.47 -11.14
CA ILE A 226 -20.76 -15.80 -11.39
C ILE A 226 -19.81 -15.67 -12.58
N PRO A 227 -18.49 -15.50 -12.36
CA PRO A 227 -17.53 -15.46 -13.45
C PRO A 227 -17.46 -16.81 -14.17
N GLU A 228 -17.49 -16.80 -15.51
CA GLU A 228 -17.30 -18.02 -16.31
C GLU A 228 -15.97 -18.70 -15.99
N GLY A 229 -16.00 -20.02 -15.74
CA GLY A 229 -14.84 -20.83 -15.32
C GLY A 229 -14.51 -20.77 -13.82
N TYR A 230 -15.24 -20.00 -13.00
CA TYR A 230 -14.96 -19.88 -11.56
C TYR A 230 -15.12 -21.20 -10.77
N ALA A 231 -15.99 -22.11 -11.23
CA ALA A 231 -16.27 -23.36 -10.53
C ALA A 231 -15.00 -24.20 -10.27
N ASP A 232 -14.10 -24.27 -11.25
CA ASP A 232 -12.85 -25.05 -11.15
C ASP A 232 -11.82 -24.41 -10.19
N TRP A 233 -12.06 -23.16 -9.79
CA TRP A 233 -11.16 -22.37 -8.96
C TRP A 233 -11.71 -22.12 -7.55
N GLN A 234 -12.93 -22.55 -7.22
CA GLN A 234 -13.63 -22.15 -5.99
C GLN A 234 -12.84 -22.43 -4.70
N SER A 235 -12.04 -23.49 -4.67
CA SER A 235 -11.20 -23.87 -3.52
C SER A 235 -9.88 -23.10 -3.38
N LYS A 236 -9.51 -22.31 -4.40
CA LYS A 236 -8.20 -21.63 -4.50
C LYS A 236 -8.28 -20.26 -5.16
N CYS A 237 -9.43 -19.62 -5.15
CA CYS A 237 -9.65 -18.29 -5.70
C CYS A 237 -10.02 -17.31 -4.61
N VAL A 238 -9.30 -16.19 -4.53
CA VAL A 238 -9.69 -15.01 -3.76
C VAL A 238 -10.38 -14.04 -4.72
N LEU A 239 -11.68 -13.84 -4.54
CA LEU A 239 -12.53 -13.10 -5.45
C LEU A 239 -12.86 -11.71 -4.89
N TRP A 240 -12.41 -10.68 -5.58
CA TRP A 240 -12.69 -9.28 -5.29
C TRP A 240 -13.80 -8.71 -6.17
N ARG A 241 -14.69 -7.96 -5.53
CA ARG A 241 -15.79 -7.18 -6.12
C ARG A 241 -15.40 -5.70 -6.13
N PRO A 242 -14.86 -5.18 -7.24
CA PRO A 242 -14.51 -3.78 -7.33
C PRO A 242 -15.78 -2.91 -7.45
N LYS A 243 -15.77 -1.70 -6.89
CA LYS A 243 -16.83 -0.70 -7.08
C LYS A 243 -16.76 -0.10 -8.49
N SER A 244 -17.05 -0.90 -9.50
CA SER A 244 -16.89 -0.58 -10.92
C SER A 244 -18.20 -0.28 -11.65
N LEU A 245 -19.37 -0.57 -11.07
CA LEU A 245 -20.66 -0.46 -11.76
C LEU A 245 -21.43 0.77 -11.30
N VAL A 246 -22.01 1.50 -12.24
CA VAL A 246 -22.95 2.60 -11.98
C VAL A 246 -24.30 2.23 -12.57
N LEU A 247 -25.33 2.27 -11.73
CA LEU A 247 -26.71 1.99 -12.16
C LEU A 247 -27.48 3.30 -12.30
N GLY A 248 -27.89 3.62 -13.51
CA GLY A 248 -28.82 4.70 -13.76
C GLY A 248 -30.25 4.20 -13.57
N ILE A 249 -31.07 4.96 -12.84
CA ILE A 249 -32.45 4.61 -12.50
C ILE A 249 -33.42 5.69 -12.95
N GLY A 250 -34.52 5.27 -13.58
CA GLY A 250 -35.73 6.06 -13.79
C GLY A 250 -36.93 5.27 -13.29
N CYS A 251 -37.93 5.92 -12.71
CA CYS A 251 -39.15 5.24 -12.27
C CYS A 251 -40.33 6.22 -12.24
N ASP A 252 -41.53 5.69 -12.05
CA ASP A 252 -42.71 6.51 -11.72
C ASP A 252 -42.53 7.24 -10.37
N ARG A 253 -43.37 8.23 -10.08
CA ARG A 253 -43.32 8.95 -8.79
C ARG A 253 -43.86 8.07 -7.67
N ASN A 254 -43.28 8.20 -6.48
CA ASN A 254 -43.67 7.46 -5.27
C ASN A 254 -43.52 5.94 -5.42
N THR A 255 -42.58 5.48 -6.25
CA THR A 255 -42.34 4.05 -6.41
C THR A 255 -41.88 3.46 -5.08
N PRO A 256 -42.56 2.43 -4.55
CA PRO A 256 -42.20 1.84 -3.26
C PRO A 256 -40.78 1.27 -3.24
N ALA A 257 -40.11 1.36 -2.09
CA ALA A 257 -38.74 0.88 -1.91
C ALA A 257 -38.61 -0.63 -2.21
N HIS A 258 -39.63 -1.45 -1.91
CA HIS A 258 -39.57 -2.89 -2.21
C HIS A 258 -39.59 -3.18 -3.71
N VAL A 259 -40.36 -2.42 -4.50
CA VAL A 259 -40.37 -2.52 -5.97
C VAL A 259 -39.01 -2.15 -6.55
N ILE A 260 -38.39 -1.07 -6.05
CA ILE A 260 -37.05 -0.66 -6.49
C ILE A 260 -36.02 -1.72 -6.14
N LYS A 261 -36.07 -2.26 -4.90
CA LYS A 261 -35.17 -3.33 -4.45
C LYS A 261 -35.28 -4.56 -5.35
N GLN A 262 -36.50 -4.99 -5.64
CA GLN A 262 -36.74 -6.18 -6.44
C GLN A 262 -36.31 -5.96 -7.90
N GLY A 263 -36.62 -4.81 -8.49
CA GLY A 263 -36.16 -4.44 -9.82
C GLY A 263 -34.63 -4.38 -9.94
N LEU A 264 -33.93 -3.83 -8.93
CA LEU A 264 -32.46 -3.84 -8.88
C LEU A 264 -31.91 -5.27 -8.78
N GLN A 265 -32.47 -6.10 -7.91
CA GLN A 265 -32.02 -7.48 -7.73
C GLN A 265 -32.21 -8.30 -9.01
N THR A 266 -33.40 -8.22 -9.63
CA THR A 266 -33.70 -8.91 -10.89
C THR A 266 -32.77 -8.45 -12.00
N PHE A 267 -32.55 -7.14 -12.15
CA PHE A 267 -31.61 -6.62 -13.15
C PHE A 267 -30.19 -7.15 -12.95
N LEU A 268 -29.68 -7.13 -11.72
CA LEU A 268 -28.33 -7.62 -11.42
C LEU A 268 -28.21 -9.13 -11.69
N ASP A 269 -29.23 -9.90 -11.34
CA ASP A 269 -29.24 -11.35 -11.55
C ASP A 269 -29.32 -11.73 -13.03
N GLU A 270 -30.22 -11.09 -13.80
CA GLU A 270 -30.38 -11.33 -15.25
C GLU A 270 -29.12 -11.00 -16.05
N HIS A 271 -28.38 -9.97 -15.62
CA HIS A 271 -27.17 -9.52 -16.31
C HIS A 271 -25.87 -10.06 -15.68
N ASN A 272 -25.97 -11.00 -14.73
CA ASN A 272 -24.84 -11.61 -14.04
C ASN A 272 -23.88 -10.56 -13.43
N LEU A 273 -24.42 -9.54 -12.76
CA LEU A 273 -23.65 -8.46 -12.13
C LEU A 273 -23.68 -8.60 -10.60
N ALA A 274 -22.54 -8.44 -9.96
CA ALA A 274 -22.42 -8.51 -8.51
C ALA A 274 -22.93 -7.21 -7.85
N ALA A 275 -23.85 -7.33 -6.89
CA ALA A 275 -24.42 -6.17 -6.18
C ALA A 275 -23.34 -5.37 -5.43
N GLU A 276 -22.34 -6.08 -4.90
CA GLU A 276 -21.17 -5.52 -4.20
C GLU A 276 -20.32 -4.64 -5.12
N SER A 277 -20.43 -4.81 -6.44
CA SER A 277 -19.69 -4.03 -7.43
C SER A 277 -20.37 -2.71 -7.81
N VAL A 278 -21.60 -2.47 -7.33
CA VAL A 278 -22.30 -1.19 -7.54
C VAL A 278 -21.64 -0.10 -6.71
N ALA A 279 -21.14 0.91 -7.40
CA ALA A 279 -20.48 2.09 -6.85
C ALA A 279 -21.46 3.23 -6.54
N ALA A 280 -22.50 3.38 -7.36
CA ALA A 280 -23.51 4.43 -7.20
C ALA A 280 -24.82 4.10 -7.95
N LEU A 281 -25.91 4.63 -7.42
CA LEU A 281 -27.16 4.83 -8.14
C LEU A 281 -27.16 6.25 -8.72
N SER A 282 -27.66 6.45 -9.94
CA SER A 282 -27.75 7.78 -10.53
C SER A 282 -29.07 8.06 -11.24
N SER A 283 -29.51 9.32 -11.22
CA SER A 283 -30.73 9.74 -11.92
C SER A 283 -30.68 11.23 -12.30
N ILE A 284 -31.80 11.77 -12.77
CA ILE A 284 -31.99 13.20 -13.02
C ILE A 284 -32.41 13.92 -11.72
N ALA A 285 -32.13 15.22 -11.62
CA ALA A 285 -32.46 16.09 -10.47
C ALA A 285 -33.94 16.04 -10.07
N LEU A 286 -34.86 15.84 -11.03
CA LEU A 286 -36.29 15.62 -10.75
C LEU A 286 -36.56 14.43 -9.82
N LYS A 287 -35.60 13.53 -9.65
CA LYS A 287 -35.69 12.35 -8.77
C LYS A 287 -34.90 12.50 -7.47
N ALA A 288 -34.38 13.70 -7.18
CA ALA A 288 -33.62 13.95 -5.97
C ALA A 288 -34.43 13.81 -4.68
N ASP A 289 -35.76 13.85 -4.75
CA ASP A 289 -36.70 13.71 -3.63
C ASP A 289 -37.44 12.35 -3.61
N GLU A 290 -37.05 11.39 -4.46
CA GLU A 290 -37.73 10.09 -4.55
C GLU A 290 -37.42 9.20 -3.32
N ALA A 291 -38.36 9.16 -2.38
CA ALA A 291 -38.21 8.49 -1.08
C ALA A 291 -37.84 6.99 -1.22
N GLY A 292 -38.39 6.30 -2.22
CA GLY A 292 -38.09 4.90 -2.48
C GLY A 292 -36.62 4.65 -2.82
N ILE A 293 -35.99 5.54 -3.60
CA ILE A 293 -34.58 5.41 -3.99
C ILE A 293 -33.68 5.75 -2.81
N HIS A 294 -34.01 6.80 -2.04
CA HIS A 294 -33.28 7.16 -0.83
C HIS A 294 -33.27 6.04 0.21
N ALA A 295 -34.41 5.40 0.44
CA ALA A 295 -34.50 4.27 1.38
C ALA A 295 -33.55 3.13 0.99
N ILE A 296 -33.43 2.84 -0.31
CA ILE A 296 -32.51 1.81 -0.81
C ILE A 296 -31.05 2.27 -0.72
N SER A 297 -30.76 3.51 -1.11
CA SER A 297 -29.43 4.12 -1.01
C SER A 297 -28.89 4.06 0.42
N GLN A 298 -29.70 4.45 1.41
CA GLN A 298 -29.33 4.39 2.84
C GLN A 298 -29.12 2.96 3.32
N ARG A 299 -30.06 2.05 3.00
CA ARG A 299 -29.99 0.65 3.45
C ARG A 299 -28.79 -0.10 2.88
N GLN A 300 -28.41 0.18 1.63
CA GLN A 300 -27.29 -0.47 0.95
C GLN A 300 -25.97 0.30 1.10
N GLN A 301 -26.00 1.50 1.70
CA GLN A 301 -24.88 2.43 1.75
C GLN A 301 -24.29 2.75 0.37
N THR A 302 -25.16 2.78 -0.65
CA THR A 302 -24.79 3.08 -2.04
C THR A 302 -25.13 4.54 -2.34
N PRO A 303 -24.16 5.40 -2.70
CA PRO A 303 -24.44 6.80 -3.02
C PRO A 303 -25.49 6.96 -4.12
N PHE A 304 -26.48 7.83 -3.88
CA PHE A 304 -27.41 8.26 -4.91
C PHE A 304 -27.03 9.65 -5.43
N VAL A 305 -26.76 9.75 -6.73
CA VAL A 305 -26.29 10.98 -7.37
C VAL A 305 -27.28 11.43 -8.44
N THR A 306 -27.72 12.68 -8.36
CA THR A 306 -28.58 13.27 -9.37
C THR A 306 -27.86 14.32 -10.21
N PHE A 307 -28.34 14.51 -11.44
CA PHE A 307 -27.80 15.49 -12.39
C PHE A 307 -28.90 16.37 -12.94
N GLU A 308 -28.57 17.64 -13.19
CA GLU A 308 -29.45 18.54 -13.91
C GLU A 308 -29.64 18.08 -15.37
N ALA A 309 -30.80 18.40 -15.96
CA ALA A 309 -31.12 18.01 -17.33
C ALA A 309 -30.04 18.45 -18.33
N SER A 310 -29.49 19.65 -18.18
CA SER A 310 -28.41 20.19 -19.01
C SER A 310 -27.12 19.37 -18.95
N GLN A 311 -26.84 18.70 -17.83
CA GLN A 311 -25.64 17.86 -17.68
C GLN A 311 -25.79 16.49 -18.35
N LEU A 312 -27.02 16.09 -18.64
CA LEU A 312 -27.41 14.80 -19.23
C LEU A 312 -27.76 14.89 -20.72
N ALA A 313 -28.09 16.09 -21.21
CA ALA A 313 -28.55 16.31 -22.59
C ALA A 313 -27.51 15.88 -23.65
N ASP A 314 -26.23 16.18 -23.40
CA ASP A 314 -25.12 15.96 -24.34
C ASP A 314 -24.31 14.69 -24.02
N VAL A 315 -24.89 13.74 -23.28
CA VAL A 315 -24.19 12.49 -22.95
C VAL A 315 -24.17 11.56 -24.16
N GLU A 316 -22.97 11.25 -24.65
CA GLU A 316 -22.74 10.28 -25.72
C GLU A 316 -22.90 8.83 -25.24
N GLY A 317 -23.28 7.92 -26.13
CA GLY A 317 -23.41 6.49 -25.84
C GLY A 317 -24.81 6.02 -25.42
N ILE A 318 -25.82 6.89 -25.52
CA ILE A 318 -27.23 6.53 -25.30
C ILE A 318 -27.71 5.63 -26.44
N GLU A 319 -28.21 4.44 -26.11
CA GLU A 319 -28.67 3.46 -27.09
C GLU A 319 -30.20 3.48 -27.29
N ASN A 320 -30.98 3.91 -26.29
CA ASN A 320 -32.45 3.85 -26.33
C ASN A 320 -33.12 5.20 -26.00
N PRO A 321 -33.05 6.18 -26.93
CA PRO A 321 -33.73 7.46 -26.77
C PRO A 321 -35.26 7.30 -26.72
N SER A 322 -35.92 8.18 -25.97
CA SER A 322 -37.38 8.22 -25.82
C SER A 322 -37.90 9.64 -25.98
N GLU A 323 -38.69 9.87 -27.03
CA GLU A 323 -39.32 11.17 -27.31
C GLU A 323 -40.22 11.65 -26.17
N PHE A 324 -40.96 10.74 -25.52
CA PHE A 324 -41.77 11.06 -24.35
C PHE A 324 -40.92 11.58 -23.18
N VAL A 325 -39.82 10.90 -22.86
CA VAL A 325 -38.91 11.31 -21.78
C VAL A 325 -38.22 12.62 -22.14
N LYS A 326 -37.81 12.80 -23.39
CA LYS A 326 -37.21 14.04 -23.89
C LYS A 326 -38.16 15.23 -23.76
N LYS A 327 -39.44 15.05 -24.08
CA LYS A 327 -40.48 16.09 -23.93
C LYS A 327 -40.68 16.51 -22.47
N ILE A 328 -40.60 15.58 -21.52
CA ILE A 328 -40.86 15.84 -20.09
C ILE A 328 -39.63 16.36 -19.37
N THR A 329 -38.46 15.79 -19.66
CA THR A 329 -37.24 15.98 -18.85
C THR A 329 -36.13 16.71 -19.58
N GLY A 330 -36.27 16.94 -20.90
CA GLY A 330 -35.21 17.48 -21.74
C GLY A 330 -34.12 16.47 -22.13
N VAL A 331 -34.17 15.25 -21.59
CA VAL A 331 -33.13 14.21 -21.76
C VAL A 331 -33.69 13.01 -22.53
N SER A 332 -32.92 12.50 -23.50
CA SER A 332 -33.36 11.38 -24.35
C SER A 332 -33.58 10.07 -23.58
N SER A 333 -32.80 9.81 -22.52
CA SER A 333 -32.94 8.62 -21.68
C SER A 333 -32.34 8.88 -20.30
N VAL A 334 -33.19 9.03 -19.26
CA VAL A 334 -32.74 9.36 -17.90
C VAL A 334 -31.78 8.31 -17.33
N ALA A 335 -32.15 7.03 -17.39
CA ALA A 335 -31.34 5.95 -16.82
C ALA A 335 -29.98 5.82 -17.54
N GLU A 336 -29.97 5.77 -18.87
CA GLU A 336 -28.72 5.61 -19.64
C GLU A 336 -27.81 6.82 -19.48
N ALA A 337 -28.34 8.04 -19.65
CA ALA A 337 -27.55 9.26 -19.54
C ALA A 337 -26.96 9.43 -18.13
N ALA A 338 -27.74 9.15 -17.08
CA ALA A 338 -27.24 9.24 -15.71
C ALA A 338 -26.17 8.19 -15.39
N ALA A 339 -26.30 6.96 -15.93
CA ALA A 339 -25.28 5.92 -15.75
C ALA A 339 -23.95 6.29 -16.43
N LEU A 340 -24.02 6.72 -17.69
CA LEU A 340 -22.87 7.15 -18.48
C LEU A 340 -22.19 8.38 -17.86
N LYS A 341 -22.97 9.40 -17.49
CA LYS A 341 -22.44 10.63 -16.88
C LYS A 341 -21.70 10.35 -15.58
N LYS A 342 -22.27 9.53 -14.69
CA LYS A 342 -21.65 9.21 -13.40
C LYS A 342 -20.46 8.26 -13.52
N SER A 343 -20.49 7.33 -14.47
CA SER A 343 -19.36 6.41 -14.70
C SER A 343 -18.17 7.07 -15.42
N GLY A 344 -18.42 8.15 -16.19
CA GLY A 344 -17.43 8.74 -17.08
C GLY A 344 -17.15 7.88 -18.33
N SER A 345 -17.98 6.87 -18.58
CA SER A 345 -17.94 6.03 -19.79
C SER A 345 -18.81 6.62 -20.89
N ASN A 346 -18.47 6.33 -22.14
CA ASN A 346 -19.31 6.58 -23.33
C ASN A 346 -19.97 5.29 -23.86
N ARG A 347 -19.89 4.20 -23.09
CA ARG A 347 -20.45 2.88 -23.46
C ARG A 347 -21.24 2.29 -22.30
N LEU A 348 -22.45 1.84 -22.61
CA LEU A 348 -23.30 1.09 -21.69
C LEU A 348 -22.80 -0.37 -21.60
N LEU A 349 -22.81 -0.91 -20.39
CA LEU A 349 -22.63 -2.34 -20.17
C LEU A 349 -23.96 -3.07 -20.38
N VAL A 350 -25.04 -2.47 -19.90
CA VAL A 350 -26.41 -2.91 -20.13
C VAL A 350 -27.24 -1.69 -20.52
N PRO A 351 -27.86 -1.69 -21.71
CA PRO A 351 -28.72 -0.61 -22.14
C PRO A 351 -30.04 -0.60 -21.35
N LYS A 352 -30.96 0.31 -21.68
CA LYS A 352 -32.23 0.49 -20.98
C LYS A 352 -33.01 -0.82 -20.82
N TRP A 353 -33.10 -1.27 -19.57
CA TRP A 353 -33.91 -2.39 -19.11
C TRP A 353 -35.18 -1.86 -18.43
N LYS A 354 -36.33 -2.47 -18.69
CA LYS A 354 -37.64 -2.03 -18.19
C LYS A 354 -38.18 -3.06 -17.20
N TYR A 355 -38.80 -2.57 -16.13
CA TYR A 355 -39.41 -3.36 -15.08
C TYR A 355 -40.77 -2.81 -14.70
N LYS A 356 -41.70 -3.71 -14.38
CA LYS A 356 -43.03 -3.34 -13.89
C LYS A 356 -43.45 -4.28 -12.77
N GLN A 357 -43.83 -3.69 -11.64
CA GLN A 357 -44.37 -4.42 -10.49
C GLN A 357 -45.32 -3.50 -9.71
N ASP A 358 -46.40 -4.08 -9.19
CA ASP A 358 -47.42 -3.37 -8.39
C ASP A 358 -47.99 -2.12 -9.08
N GLY A 359 -48.03 -2.12 -10.42
CA GLY A 359 -48.49 -0.99 -11.23
C GLY A 359 -47.45 0.10 -11.50
N PHE A 360 -46.28 0.06 -10.85
CA PHE A 360 -45.20 1.02 -11.05
C PHE A 360 -44.23 0.58 -12.14
N ASN A 361 -43.80 1.53 -12.98
CA ASN A 361 -42.77 1.33 -13.99
C ASN A 361 -41.41 1.82 -13.47
N MET A 362 -40.37 1.07 -13.82
CA MET A 362 -38.98 1.39 -13.52
C MET A 362 -38.10 1.03 -14.71
N THR A 363 -37.03 1.80 -14.89
CA THR A 363 -36.02 1.59 -15.91
C THR A 363 -34.64 1.65 -15.28
N LEU A 364 -33.79 0.70 -15.66
CA LEU A 364 -32.39 0.65 -15.26
C LEU A 364 -31.49 0.67 -16.49
N ALA A 365 -30.28 1.17 -16.31
CA ALA A 365 -29.17 1.00 -17.24
C ALA A 365 -27.88 0.87 -16.42
N CYS A 366 -26.88 0.17 -16.95
CA CYS A 366 -25.61 -0.01 -16.26
C CYS A 366 -24.46 0.46 -17.15
N ALA A 367 -23.55 1.23 -16.56
CA ALA A 367 -22.28 1.59 -17.17
C ALA A 367 -21.14 1.20 -16.24
N ARG A 368 -20.03 0.72 -16.82
CA ARG A 368 -18.82 0.40 -16.06
C ARG A 368 -17.92 1.63 -15.99
N ILE A 369 -17.45 1.97 -14.80
CA ILE A 369 -16.42 2.99 -14.58
C ILE A 369 -15.14 2.53 -15.29
N PRO A 370 -14.57 3.34 -16.20
CA PRO A 370 -13.30 3.01 -16.84
C PRO A 370 -12.23 2.77 -15.76
N ALA A 371 -11.50 1.67 -15.87
CA ALA A 371 -10.31 1.47 -15.06
C ALA A 371 -9.32 2.56 -15.46
N ASP A 372 -9.05 3.52 -14.56
CA ASP A 372 -8.01 4.51 -14.77
C ASP A 372 -6.74 3.81 -15.25
N GLU A 373 -6.25 4.16 -16.44
CA GLU A 373 -4.93 3.72 -16.91
C GLU A 373 -3.89 4.02 -15.82
N ALA A 374 -2.91 3.12 -15.70
CA ALA A 374 -1.79 3.26 -14.78
C ALA A 374 -1.26 4.72 -14.73
N MET A 375 -0.83 5.15 -13.54
CA MET A 375 -0.25 6.47 -13.25
C MET A 375 0.93 6.89 -14.16
N ALA A 376 1.36 6.03 -15.10
CA ALA A 376 2.31 6.33 -16.17
C ALA A 376 1.91 7.52 -17.06
N LYS A 377 0.62 7.90 -17.12
CA LYS A 377 0.16 9.08 -17.89
C LYS A 377 -0.15 10.33 -17.07
N LYS A 378 0.03 10.31 -15.73
CA LYS A 378 -0.05 11.57 -14.97
C LYS A 378 1.19 12.39 -15.30
N LYS A 379 0.99 13.62 -15.77
CA LYS A 379 2.07 14.60 -15.93
C LYS A 379 2.66 14.86 -14.54
N TRP A 380 3.76 14.22 -14.21
CA TRP A 380 4.44 14.38 -12.93
C TRP A 380 4.83 15.84 -12.78
N LYS A 381 4.56 16.40 -11.61
CA LYS A 381 5.02 17.73 -11.24
C LYS A 381 6.14 17.57 -10.23
N ASN A 382 7.25 18.27 -10.42
CA ASN A 382 8.30 18.35 -9.40
C ASN A 382 7.79 19.13 -8.16
N TRP A 383 8.61 19.25 -7.12
CA TRP A 383 8.26 19.98 -5.89
C TRP A 383 8.02 21.49 -6.11
N LEU A 384 8.33 22.00 -7.31
CA LEU A 384 8.04 23.37 -7.77
C LEU A 384 6.74 23.46 -8.60
N GLY A 385 6.02 22.35 -8.80
CA GLY A 385 4.78 22.31 -9.57
C GLY A 385 4.97 22.24 -11.09
N GLU A 386 6.21 22.07 -11.58
CA GLU A 386 6.54 22.03 -13.00
C GLU A 386 6.50 20.62 -13.57
N HIS A 387 6.09 20.47 -14.83
CA HIS A 387 6.01 19.16 -15.47
C HIS A 387 7.38 18.53 -15.71
N CYS A 388 7.60 17.34 -15.17
CA CYS A 388 8.84 16.58 -15.32
C CYS A 388 8.62 15.24 -16.05
N HIS A 389 9.64 14.81 -16.78
CA HIS A 389 9.70 13.49 -17.38
C HIS A 389 10.43 12.54 -16.45
N ILE A 390 9.80 11.44 -16.07
CA ILE A 390 10.38 10.43 -15.19
C ILE A 390 10.85 9.23 -16.01
N ASN A 391 12.07 8.74 -15.77
CA ASN A 391 12.58 7.53 -16.42
C ASN A 391 12.02 6.25 -15.78
N ALA A 392 12.32 5.08 -16.36
CA ALA A 392 11.87 3.77 -15.86
C ALA A 392 12.32 3.44 -14.42
N HIS A 393 13.22 4.24 -13.83
CA HIS A 393 13.72 4.09 -12.47
C HIS A 393 13.16 5.14 -11.50
N GLY A 394 12.19 5.96 -11.92
CA GLY A 394 11.55 6.96 -11.05
C GLY A 394 12.30 8.28 -10.92
N ASN A 395 13.36 8.50 -11.72
CA ASN A 395 14.16 9.74 -11.66
C ASN A 395 13.77 10.73 -12.76
N GLU A 396 13.80 12.02 -12.43
CA GLU A 396 13.61 13.11 -13.38
C GLU A 396 14.71 13.13 -14.45
N VAL A 397 14.29 13.19 -15.71
CA VAL A 397 15.16 13.29 -16.87
C VAL A 397 15.46 14.76 -17.12
N VAL A 398 16.69 15.17 -16.82
CA VAL A 398 17.16 16.54 -17.10
C VAL A 398 17.16 16.78 -18.60
N LYS A 399 16.61 17.92 -19.03
CA LYS A 399 16.53 18.33 -20.43
C LYS A 399 17.93 18.37 -21.05
N GLY A 400 18.14 17.63 -22.13
CA GLY A 400 19.45 17.50 -22.81
C GLY A 400 20.29 16.29 -22.39
N TYR A 401 19.90 15.56 -21.34
CA TYR A 401 20.59 14.34 -20.91
C TYR A 401 19.77 13.10 -21.27
N GLN A 402 20.35 12.20 -22.08
CA GLN A 402 19.79 10.86 -22.26
C GLN A 402 20.22 9.97 -21.09
N CYS A 403 19.24 9.48 -20.33
CA CYS A 403 19.46 8.38 -19.41
C CYS A 403 19.79 7.13 -20.24
N LYS A 404 21.07 6.84 -20.47
CA LYS A 404 21.51 5.58 -21.07
C LYS A 404 21.46 4.48 -19.99
N PRO A 405 20.95 3.28 -20.31
CA PRO A 405 20.63 2.77 -21.65
C PRO A 405 19.12 2.75 -21.99
N LYS A 406 18.80 2.89 -23.28
CA LYS A 406 17.43 2.77 -23.84
C LYS A 406 16.82 1.37 -23.73
N HIS A 407 17.65 0.37 -23.43
CA HIS A 407 17.24 -0.99 -23.07
C HIS A 407 17.92 -1.35 -21.76
N VAL A 408 17.16 -1.82 -20.77
CA VAL A 408 17.73 -2.40 -19.55
C VAL A 408 18.37 -3.73 -19.93
N ASP A 409 19.66 -3.69 -20.18
CA ASP A 409 20.48 -4.89 -20.30
C ASP A 409 20.94 -5.27 -18.89
N LEU A 410 20.24 -6.23 -18.28
CA LEU A 410 20.56 -6.74 -16.94
C LEU A 410 21.96 -7.37 -16.88
N ASN A 411 22.55 -7.71 -18.03
CA ASN A 411 23.90 -8.26 -18.13
C ASN A 411 24.97 -7.18 -18.36
N ARG A 412 24.60 -5.88 -18.48
CA ARG A 412 25.56 -4.78 -18.61
C ARG A 412 26.06 -4.28 -17.23
N PRO A 413 27.36 -4.35 -16.94
CA PRO A 413 27.94 -4.09 -15.62
C PRO A 413 28.01 -2.59 -15.22
N MET A 414 27.22 -1.71 -15.81
CA MET A 414 27.13 -0.31 -15.36
C MET A 414 26.24 -0.13 -14.13
N LEU A 415 25.26 -1.02 -13.91
CA LEU A 415 24.26 -0.90 -12.83
C LEU A 415 24.48 -1.86 -11.66
N TYR A 416 25.39 -2.83 -11.75
CA TYR A 416 25.64 -3.83 -10.71
C TYR A 416 27.11 -3.84 -10.27
N HIS A 417 27.33 -3.79 -8.96
CA HIS A 417 28.62 -4.03 -8.30
C HIS A 417 28.29 -4.61 -6.92
N ARG A 418 29.12 -5.53 -6.44
CA ARG A 418 29.00 -6.12 -5.12
C ARG A 418 29.53 -5.19 -4.03
N HIS A 419 30.64 -4.51 -4.34
CA HIS A 419 31.29 -3.55 -3.44
C HIS A 419 31.48 -2.22 -4.14
N HIS A 420 31.27 -1.12 -3.42
CA HIS A 420 31.60 0.24 -3.86
C HIS A 420 32.71 0.77 -2.95
N VAL A 421 33.87 1.02 -3.55
CA VAL A 421 35.00 1.65 -2.87
C VAL A 421 35.09 3.11 -3.29
N LEU A 422 34.97 4.00 -2.32
CA LEU A 422 35.16 5.43 -2.49
C LEU A 422 36.58 5.79 -2.06
N VAL A 423 37.41 6.25 -3.01
CA VAL A 423 38.79 6.66 -2.73
C VAL A 423 38.85 8.18 -2.68
N CYS A 424 39.29 8.73 -1.55
CA CYS A 424 39.44 10.16 -1.38
C CYS A 424 40.72 10.65 -2.09
N GLU A 425 40.54 11.42 -3.17
CA GLU A 425 41.63 12.04 -3.95
C GLU A 425 41.58 13.57 -3.88
N GLY A 426 41.00 14.12 -2.82
CA GLY A 426 40.96 15.55 -2.55
C GLY A 426 42.33 16.21 -2.46
N GLY A 427 42.37 17.54 -2.50
CA GLY A 427 43.63 18.30 -2.53
C GLY A 427 44.62 17.97 -1.40
N ARG A 428 44.14 17.57 -0.21
CA ARG A 428 44.98 17.10 0.91
C ARG A 428 45.43 15.65 0.70
N CYS A 429 44.50 14.71 0.52
CA CYS A 429 44.82 13.28 0.38
C CYS A 429 45.70 13.00 -0.85
N ALA A 430 45.54 13.76 -1.94
CA ALA A 430 46.38 13.65 -3.12
C ALA A 430 47.85 14.02 -2.83
N LYS A 431 48.12 14.96 -1.93
CA LYS A 431 49.49 15.31 -1.50
C LYS A 431 50.11 14.22 -0.61
N GLU A 432 49.28 13.51 0.15
CA GLU A 432 49.67 12.40 1.02
C GLU A 432 49.81 11.05 0.28
N GLY A 433 49.66 11.02 -1.06
CA GLY A 433 49.94 9.83 -1.86
C GLY A 433 48.74 9.20 -2.56
N SER A 434 47.50 9.68 -2.36
CA SER A 434 46.33 9.13 -3.08
C SER A 434 46.15 9.65 -4.50
N ARG A 435 47.07 10.47 -5.03
CA ARG A 435 46.96 11.06 -6.37
C ARG A 435 46.90 9.97 -7.44
N ASN A 436 45.80 9.95 -8.20
CA ASN A 436 45.49 8.96 -9.25
C ASN A 436 45.34 7.50 -8.76
N LEU A 437 45.29 7.27 -7.46
CA LEU A 437 45.15 5.94 -6.87
C LEU A 437 43.87 5.24 -7.35
N ALA A 438 42.74 5.97 -7.45
CA ALA A 438 41.49 5.42 -7.97
C ALA A 438 41.59 4.97 -9.42
N HIS A 439 42.47 5.57 -10.23
CA HIS A 439 42.74 5.10 -11.59
C HIS A 439 43.58 3.82 -11.57
N HIS A 440 44.68 3.82 -10.81
CA HIS A 440 45.55 2.65 -10.69
C HIS A 440 44.80 1.42 -10.18
N LEU A 441 44.02 1.56 -9.10
CA LEU A 441 43.25 0.46 -8.53
C LEU A 441 42.18 -0.07 -9.49
N ARG A 442 41.59 0.77 -10.37
CA ARG A 442 40.66 0.28 -11.40
C ARG A 442 41.35 -0.60 -12.43
N THR A 443 42.58 -0.26 -12.81
CA THR A 443 43.39 -1.10 -13.70
C THR A 443 43.75 -2.40 -13.02
N TYR A 444 44.12 -2.34 -11.74
CA TYR A 444 44.42 -3.52 -10.93
C TYR A 444 43.22 -4.45 -10.74
N LEU A 445 42.01 -3.93 -10.54
CA LEU A 445 40.80 -4.76 -10.48
C LEU A 445 40.53 -5.52 -11.79
N LYS A 446 40.96 -5.00 -12.95
CA LYS A 446 40.84 -5.73 -14.22
C LYS A 446 41.76 -6.95 -14.26
N THR A 447 42.98 -6.84 -13.73
CA THR A 447 43.93 -7.96 -13.70
C THR A 447 43.46 -9.07 -12.76
N LEU A 448 42.75 -8.71 -11.68
CA LEU A 448 42.14 -9.66 -10.75
C LEU A 448 40.78 -10.24 -11.21
N GLY A 449 40.25 -9.80 -12.37
CA GLY A 449 38.92 -10.21 -12.83
C GLY A 449 37.76 -9.70 -11.95
N LEU A 450 37.99 -8.62 -11.19
CA LEU A 450 37.02 -8.01 -10.26
C LEU A 450 36.40 -6.71 -10.80
N SER A 451 36.64 -6.38 -12.06
CA SER A 451 36.06 -5.22 -12.74
C SER A 451 34.67 -5.47 -13.35
N GLU A 452 34.24 -6.74 -13.42
CA GLU A 452 32.99 -7.21 -14.02
C GLU A 452 32.45 -8.46 -13.29
N GLY A 453 31.24 -8.91 -13.65
CA GLY A 453 30.58 -10.06 -13.03
C GLY A 453 29.91 -9.78 -11.67
N GLU A 454 29.45 -10.84 -11.01
CA GLU A 454 28.67 -10.76 -9.76
C GLU A 454 29.49 -10.21 -8.59
N ASN A 455 30.79 -10.52 -8.54
CA ASN A 455 31.71 -10.06 -7.48
C ASN A 455 32.39 -8.72 -7.78
N ARG A 456 31.89 -7.98 -8.77
CA ARG A 456 32.50 -6.74 -9.23
C ARG A 456 32.70 -5.73 -8.11
N ILE A 457 33.88 -5.13 -8.07
CA ILE A 457 34.22 -4.00 -7.19
C ILE A 457 34.22 -2.71 -8.02
N LYS A 458 33.38 -1.75 -7.62
CA LYS A 458 33.30 -0.43 -8.24
C LYS A 458 34.16 0.55 -7.46
N ILE A 459 35.17 1.13 -8.10
CA ILE A 459 35.96 2.22 -7.52
C ILE A 459 35.46 3.57 -8.05
N SER A 460 35.10 4.48 -7.15
CA SER A 460 34.78 5.88 -7.46
C SER A 460 35.74 6.81 -6.73
N ARG A 461 36.16 7.86 -7.43
CA ARG A 461 36.97 8.93 -6.82
C ARG A 461 36.03 9.91 -6.14
N THR A 462 36.40 10.38 -4.95
CA THR A 462 35.68 11.45 -4.25
C THR A 462 36.64 12.61 -3.98
N HIS A 463 36.10 13.83 -3.95
CA HIS A 463 36.90 15.01 -3.63
C HIS A 463 37.14 15.14 -2.12
N CYS A 464 36.23 14.65 -1.29
CA CYS A 464 36.38 14.62 0.15
C CYS A 464 35.55 13.47 0.71
N ALA A 465 36.09 12.75 1.68
CA ALA A 465 35.36 11.76 2.48
C ALA A 465 35.09 12.26 3.91
N GLY A 466 35.47 13.49 4.28
CA GLY A 466 35.17 14.06 5.61
C GLY A 466 36.10 13.64 6.75
N THR A 467 37.15 12.85 6.48
CA THR A 467 38.11 12.35 7.49
C THR A 467 39.48 13.04 7.41
N CYS A 468 39.47 14.37 7.53
CA CYS A 468 40.65 15.22 7.32
C CYS A 468 41.87 14.93 8.22
N ARG A 469 41.68 14.17 9.32
CA ARG A 469 42.71 13.75 10.29
C ARG A 469 43.34 12.38 9.96
N ASN A 470 42.73 11.59 9.07
CA ASN A 470 43.08 10.19 8.82
C ASN A 470 43.96 9.98 7.56
N ARG A 471 44.66 11.03 7.09
CA ARG A 471 45.47 11.01 5.84
C ARG A 471 44.67 10.57 4.61
N ALA A 472 45.27 9.81 3.68
CA ALA A 472 44.58 9.23 2.54
C ALA A 472 43.58 8.18 3.05
N ALA A 473 42.31 8.37 2.69
CA ALA A 473 41.21 7.54 3.19
C ALA A 473 40.40 6.91 2.06
N LEU A 474 39.83 5.74 2.34
CA LEU A 474 38.83 5.10 1.49
C LEU A 474 37.69 4.53 2.33
N VAL A 475 36.50 4.49 1.73
CA VAL A 475 35.28 3.94 2.36
C VAL A 475 34.74 2.82 1.51
N ILE A 476 34.33 1.73 2.15
CA ILE A 476 33.82 0.52 1.50
C ILE A 476 32.35 0.38 1.84
N TYR A 477 31.52 0.24 0.81
CA TYR A 477 30.10 -0.11 0.93
C TYR A 477 29.83 -1.44 0.25
N GLU A 478 28.99 -2.26 0.86
CA GLU A 478 28.48 -3.50 0.27
C GLU A 478 27.09 -3.26 -0.31
N ARG A 479 26.85 -3.85 -1.48
CA ARG A 479 25.51 -3.95 -2.05
C ARG A 479 24.96 -5.35 -1.79
N LEU A 480 24.17 -5.44 -0.73
CA LEU A 480 23.67 -6.69 -0.17
C LEU A 480 22.33 -7.10 -0.82
N ALA A 481 22.10 -8.40 -0.93
CA ALA A 481 20.76 -8.94 -1.10
C ALA A 481 19.97 -8.82 0.22
N SER A 482 18.65 -8.89 0.15
CA SER A 482 17.75 -8.68 1.29
C SER A 482 17.98 -9.61 2.49
N HIS A 483 18.60 -10.77 2.28
CA HIS A 483 18.85 -11.80 3.31
C HIS A 483 20.29 -11.79 3.84
N GLU A 484 21.16 -10.89 3.36
CA GLU A 484 22.58 -10.90 3.69
C GLU A 484 22.92 -9.87 4.78
N THR A 485 23.79 -10.26 5.72
CA THR A 485 24.33 -9.36 6.74
C THR A 485 25.58 -8.64 6.21
N PRO A 486 25.77 -7.33 6.53
CA PRO A 486 27.00 -6.61 6.19
C PRO A 486 28.21 -7.17 6.94
N ILE A 487 29.37 -7.23 6.27
CA ILE A 487 30.65 -7.67 6.87
C ILE A 487 31.68 -6.53 6.85
N ASN A 488 31.91 -5.95 5.66
CA ASN A 488 32.83 -4.83 5.42
C ASN A 488 32.08 -3.55 5.00
N ASN A 489 30.75 -3.51 5.14
CA ASN A 489 29.93 -2.37 4.77
C ASN A 489 30.15 -1.19 5.72
N GLY A 490 30.30 0.01 5.16
CA GLY A 490 30.52 1.23 5.93
C GLY A 490 31.89 1.28 6.60
N LEU A 491 32.86 0.47 6.15
CA LEU A 491 34.19 0.40 6.74
C LEU A 491 35.09 1.53 6.19
N TRP A 492 35.78 2.22 7.10
CA TRP A 492 36.66 3.34 6.78
C TRP A 492 38.11 2.93 6.99
N LEU A 493 38.90 3.01 5.92
CA LEU A 493 40.34 2.82 5.99
C LEU A 493 41.07 4.17 5.91
N ARG A 494 42.21 4.22 6.60
CA ARG A 494 43.14 5.33 6.69
C ARG A 494 44.55 4.88 6.32
N ASN A 495 45.45 5.83 6.06
CA ASN A 495 46.85 5.55 5.68
C ASN A 495 46.97 4.63 4.47
N ILE A 496 46.03 4.73 3.51
CA ILE A 496 45.95 3.81 2.37
C ILE A 496 47.12 4.00 1.39
N ASP A 497 47.84 5.12 1.50
CA ASP A 497 49.10 5.41 0.84
C ASP A 497 50.23 4.46 1.24
N ALA A 498 50.15 3.86 2.43
CA ALA A 498 51.13 2.89 2.92
C ALA A 498 50.79 1.43 2.58
N LEU A 499 49.65 1.16 1.93
CA LEU A 499 49.27 -0.20 1.53
C LEU A 499 50.16 -0.67 0.37
N THR A 500 50.81 -1.82 0.56
CA THR A 500 51.59 -2.49 -0.50
C THR A 500 50.67 -3.16 -1.52
N GLU A 501 51.24 -3.59 -2.66
CA GLU A 501 50.49 -4.35 -3.66
C GLU A 501 49.88 -5.64 -3.07
N GLU A 502 50.63 -6.32 -2.20
CA GLU A 502 50.14 -7.50 -1.47
C GLU A 502 48.94 -7.15 -0.57
N ASN A 503 48.99 -6.03 0.16
CA ASN A 503 47.86 -5.59 0.97
C ASN A 503 46.63 -5.28 0.11
N TRP A 504 46.80 -4.66 -1.06
CA TRP A 504 45.69 -4.40 -1.99
C TRP A 504 45.10 -5.69 -2.55
N GLN A 505 45.94 -6.67 -2.89
CA GLN A 505 45.49 -7.98 -3.35
C GLN A 505 44.66 -8.68 -2.26
N GLN A 506 45.17 -8.75 -1.04
CA GLN A 506 44.47 -9.36 0.09
C GLN A 506 43.15 -8.65 0.39
N LEU A 507 43.14 -7.32 0.37
CA LEU A 507 41.92 -6.52 0.54
C LEU A 507 40.87 -6.89 -0.52
N PHE A 508 41.22 -6.90 -1.82
CA PHE A 508 40.24 -7.18 -2.87
C PHE A 508 39.77 -8.64 -2.88
N LEU A 509 40.64 -9.60 -2.53
CA LEU A 509 40.25 -10.99 -2.37
C LEU A 509 39.33 -11.16 -1.15
N ALA A 510 39.61 -10.52 -0.03
CA ALA A 510 38.74 -10.53 1.15
C ALA A 510 37.38 -9.89 0.87
N LEU A 511 37.32 -8.82 0.05
CA LEU A 511 36.02 -8.29 -0.41
C LEU A 511 35.28 -9.31 -1.27
N LYS A 512 35.95 -9.96 -2.24
CA LYS A 512 35.34 -11.01 -3.07
C LYS A 512 34.75 -12.15 -2.22
N THR A 513 35.48 -12.64 -1.23
CA THR A 513 35.06 -13.75 -0.35
C THR A 513 34.24 -13.29 0.86
N ARG A 514 34.00 -11.99 1.01
CA ARG A 514 33.34 -11.36 2.15
C ARG A 514 33.98 -11.76 3.49
N THR A 515 35.30 -11.87 3.52
CA THR A 515 36.07 -12.06 4.76
C THR A 515 36.22 -10.71 5.48
N PRO A 516 36.06 -10.63 6.82
CA PRO A 516 36.26 -9.40 7.57
C PRO A 516 37.67 -8.84 7.32
N LEU A 517 37.77 -7.57 6.90
CA LEU A 517 39.07 -6.98 6.55
C LEU A 517 40.03 -6.90 7.74
N GLN A 518 39.52 -6.91 8.96
CA GLN A 518 40.32 -6.96 10.20
C GLN A 518 41.15 -8.25 10.31
N GLN A 519 40.81 -9.31 9.56
CA GLN A 519 41.60 -10.55 9.52
C GLN A 519 42.79 -10.47 8.55
N VAL A 520 42.80 -9.53 7.62
CA VAL A 520 43.79 -9.43 6.54
C VAL A 520 44.59 -8.12 6.53
N LEU A 521 44.14 -7.12 7.28
CA LEU A 521 44.83 -5.83 7.44
C LEU A 521 45.07 -5.52 8.92
N ALA A 522 46.20 -4.86 9.20
CA ALA A 522 46.53 -4.41 10.55
C ALA A 522 45.58 -3.31 11.04
N GLU A 523 45.35 -3.26 12.35
CA GLU A 523 44.44 -2.30 13.02
C GLU A 523 44.74 -0.83 12.68
N GLY A 524 46.01 -0.51 12.43
CA GLY A 524 46.47 0.84 12.06
C GLY A 524 45.82 1.40 10.78
N PHE A 525 45.31 0.54 9.89
CA PHE A 525 44.63 0.95 8.65
C PHE A 525 43.15 1.25 8.85
N PHE A 526 42.56 0.99 10.02
CA PHE A 526 41.15 1.28 10.28
C PHE A 526 41.01 2.65 10.94
N ALA A 527 40.07 3.46 10.44
CA ALA A 527 39.78 4.75 11.03
C ALA A 527 38.94 4.54 12.31
N PRO A 528 39.43 4.97 13.50
CA PRO A 528 38.65 4.87 14.72
C PRO A 528 37.49 5.87 14.71
N ILE A 529 36.41 5.52 15.41
CA ILE A 529 35.42 6.49 15.88
C ILE A 529 35.91 6.88 17.27
N GLU A 530 36.38 8.12 17.45
CA GLU A 530 36.70 8.64 18.78
C GLU A 530 35.39 8.73 19.56
N ASP A 531 35.25 7.98 20.65
CA ASP A 531 34.16 8.19 21.60
C ASP A 531 34.27 9.63 22.10
N ALA A 532 33.20 10.40 21.95
CA ALA A 532 33.07 11.66 22.64
C ALA A 532 32.94 11.36 24.14
N GLN A 533 34.08 11.15 24.81
CA GLN A 533 34.12 11.27 26.25
C GLN A 533 33.70 12.71 26.55
N ILE A 534 32.46 12.84 27.02
CA ILE A 534 31.99 14.04 27.71
C ILE A 534 32.87 14.11 28.95
N GLU A 535 34.02 14.79 28.85
CA GLU A 535 34.69 15.33 30.02
C GLU A 535 33.63 16.19 30.70
N GLN A 536 33.09 15.67 31.81
CA GLN A 536 32.36 16.46 32.77
C GLN A 536 33.31 17.59 33.16
N CYS A 537 33.08 18.79 32.60
CA CYS A 537 33.67 20.01 33.12
C CYS A 537 33.30 20.07 34.61
N GLN A 538 34.30 19.84 35.46
CA GLN A 538 34.24 20.11 36.90
C GLN A 538 34.20 21.61 37.15
#